data_AF-A0A927UEZ4-F1
#
_entry.id   AF-A0A927UEZ4-F1
#
_cell.length_a   1.000
_cell.length_b   1.000
_cell.length_c   1.000
_cell.angle_alpha   90.00
_cell.angle_beta   90.00
_cell.angle_gamma   90.00
#
_symmetry.space_group_name_H-M   'P 1'
#
loop_
_entity.id
_entity.type
_entity.pdbx_description
1 polymer ?
#
loop_
_entity_poly.entity_id
_entity_poly.type
_entity_poly.pdbx_seq_one_letter_code
_entity_poly.pdbx_strand_id
1 'polypeptide(L)'
;MFKICSIRLISVDGQEYCYDFSEGINYFKGSNSTGKTAFYEFIDYMLGATSDINANDWNNGTLVKAIMEIQYKEKKYRFTRTNHVEENYFCDDNDIETEAISLAEYRDYIGNVFSHNEDELRRLRDFTGENFTYRTFTMFNFLGENGQGETWDFLDKCSDIRYSIKLAPVLNYIFNNNIDLIEKKSKELDELKKQLKDKEKEQGRYDYNIEQVNNNLLKLNIDVKFNGNNAEDVFKAIHNREYELDYSVEKIRNTISELEVIYSNISEQIKAYETTVSTYEHTQKENENRRRLLNNLQDLIEEDSEMSYLVNPINRLLEDVENSISFSKYIISDETVDALKNQQSRIREEMRIQNSKYRFYSIDEKAKAAALIREYLHMNLRNNYAEINELRKTISTLKKELKLLQASDNKKKIDDFSEVINKLYCSAVETSPFVKFDIEHNIQIKYIKKGNRLQTIKPADYKSDEYDEINKGSMARHTLIQLCGYLSFLYLFQKEEKYPVVPLFVIDHISKPFSKDNSKAIGAVFNEFFKLCGEKNIQVIMFDDCEAGDLGFENIKEINLAEGSKTGFNPFYFVN
;
A
#
# COMPACT_ATOMS: atom_id res chain seq x y z
N MET A 1 19.23 6.45 -23.07
CA MET A 1 19.03 5.56 -24.22
C MET A 1 18.65 4.17 -23.74
N PHE A 2 17.54 3.63 -24.24
CA PHE A 2 17.04 2.27 -23.96
C PHE A 2 16.57 1.65 -25.27
N LYS A 3 16.83 0.35 -25.45
CA LYS A 3 16.40 -0.40 -26.63
C LYS A 3 16.36 -1.89 -26.29
N ILE A 4 15.24 -2.55 -26.48
CA ILE A 4 15.23 -4.00 -26.74
C ILE A 4 15.82 -4.16 -28.14
N CYS A 5 16.89 -4.95 -28.26
CA CYS A 5 17.60 -5.20 -29.50
C CYS A 5 16.95 -6.35 -30.27
N SER A 6 16.73 -7.47 -29.58
CA SER A 6 16.19 -8.68 -30.16
C SER A 6 15.42 -9.50 -29.13
N ILE A 7 14.49 -10.34 -29.62
CA ILE A 7 13.88 -11.43 -28.86
C ILE A 7 14.03 -12.70 -29.68
N ARG A 8 14.77 -13.66 -29.15
CA ARG A 8 14.98 -14.97 -29.76
C ARG A 8 14.12 -16.02 -29.07
N LEU A 9 13.32 -16.74 -29.84
CA LEU A 9 12.50 -17.86 -29.43
C LEU A 9 13.20 -19.17 -29.80
N ILE A 10 13.20 -20.15 -28.89
CA ILE A 10 13.85 -21.45 -29.08
C ILE A 10 12.85 -22.56 -28.82
N SER A 11 12.63 -23.40 -29.82
CA SER A 11 11.64 -24.47 -29.80
C SER A 11 12.11 -25.73 -29.04
N VAL A 12 11.18 -26.65 -28.81
CA VAL A 12 11.49 -27.99 -28.26
C VAL A 12 12.44 -28.79 -29.15
N ASP A 13 12.34 -28.59 -30.47
CA ASP A 13 13.20 -29.23 -31.46
C ASP A 13 14.53 -28.47 -31.70
N GLY A 14 14.80 -27.42 -30.91
CA GLY A 14 16.01 -26.60 -31.04
C GLY A 14 16.02 -25.63 -32.23
N GLN A 15 14.85 -25.38 -32.85
CA GLN A 15 14.74 -24.35 -33.88
C GLN A 15 14.73 -22.97 -33.23
N GLU A 16 15.38 -22.00 -33.87
CA GLU A 16 15.46 -20.62 -33.38
C GLU A 16 14.74 -19.65 -34.32
N TYR A 17 14.05 -18.67 -33.75
CA TYR A 17 13.48 -17.55 -34.50
C TYR A 17 13.76 -16.25 -33.77
N CYS A 18 14.19 -15.21 -34.49
CA CYS A 18 14.61 -13.95 -33.91
C CYS A 18 13.72 -12.80 -34.40
N TYR A 19 13.16 -12.05 -33.45
CA TYR A 19 12.56 -10.75 -33.68
C TYR A 19 13.59 -9.67 -33.42
N ASP A 20 13.88 -8.84 -34.42
CA ASP A 20 14.73 -7.67 -34.24
C ASP A 20 13.88 -6.44 -33.97
N PHE A 21 14.41 -5.49 -33.19
CA PHE A 21 13.71 -4.26 -32.84
C PHE A 21 14.54 -3.01 -33.18
N SER A 22 13.87 -1.91 -33.52
CA SER A 22 14.45 -0.58 -33.73
C SER A 22 14.20 0.34 -32.53
N GLU A 23 14.87 1.49 -32.51
CA GLU A 23 14.53 2.60 -31.63
C GLU A 23 13.13 3.15 -31.98
N GLY A 24 12.51 3.92 -31.08
CA GLY A 24 11.17 4.45 -31.28
C GLY A 24 10.08 3.38 -31.32
N ILE A 25 9.23 3.42 -32.34
CA ILE A 25 8.04 2.56 -32.48
C ILE A 25 8.37 1.30 -33.28
N ASN A 26 8.01 0.14 -32.72
CA ASN A 26 8.01 -1.15 -33.36
C ASN A 26 6.57 -1.63 -33.47
N TYR A 27 6.07 -1.71 -34.70
CA TYR A 27 4.69 -2.02 -35.00
C TYR A 27 4.54 -3.46 -35.50
N PHE A 28 3.69 -4.23 -34.84
CA PHE A 28 3.44 -5.62 -35.14
C PHE A 28 2.02 -5.77 -35.67
N LYS A 29 1.92 -6.14 -36.94
CA LYS A 29 0.64 -6.30 -37.63
C LYS A 29 0.22 -7.75 -37.67
N GLY A 30 -1.04 -8.02 -37.37
CA GLY A 30 -1.59 -9.36 -37.52
C GLY A 30 -3.10 -9.43 -37.32
N SER A 31 -3.74 -10.48 -37.85
CA SER A 31 -5.15 -10.74 -37.58
C SER A 31 -5.36 -11.25 -36.14
N ASN A 32 -6.60 -11.34 -35.69
CA ASN A 32 -6.94 -11.80 -34.33
C ASN A 32 -6.42 -13.22 -34.02
N SER A 33 -6.15 -14.03 -35.04
CA SER A 33 -5.63 -15.39 -34.89
C SER A 33 -4.11 -15.50 -34.95
N THR A 34 -3.37 -14.38 -34.97
CA THR A 34 -1.89 -14.38 -35.09
C THR A 34 -1.15 -14.29 -33.76
N GLY A 35 -1.86 -14.24 -32.64
CA GLY A 35 -1.23 -14.23 -31.31
C GLY A 35 -0.70 -12.87 -30.85
N LYS A 36 -1.31 -11.76 -31.29
CA LYS A 36 -0.97 -10.38 -30.84
C LYS A 36 -1.02 -10.23 -29.32
N THR A 37 -2.15 -10.54 -28.71
CA THR A 37 -2.32 -10.49 -27.25
C THR A 37 -1.37 -11.45 -26.53
N ALA A 38 -1.13 -12.64 -27.11
CA ALA A 38 -0.14 -13.57 -26.58
C ALA A 38 1.28 -12.98 -26.59
N PHE A 39 1.64 -12.23 -27.64
CA PHE A 39 2.93 -11.52 -27.69
C PHE A 39 2.98 -10.36 -26.70
N TYR A 40 1.91 -9.57 -26.58
CA TYR A 40 1.79 -8.51 -25.56
C TYR A 40 2.04 -9.06 -24.14
N GLU A 41 1.37 -10.16 -23.78
CA GLU A 41 1.57 -10.86 -22.50
C GLU A 41 2.98 -11.44 -22.37
N PHE A 42 3.53 -11.95 -23.48
CA PHE A 42 4.87 -12.51 -23.53
C PHE A 42 5.95 -11.46 -23.24
N ILE A 43 5.79 -10.21 -23.67
CA ILE A 43 6.71 -9.12 -23.30
C ILE A 43 6.69 -8.91 -21.77
N ASP A 44 5.52 -8.92 -21.14
CA ASP A 44 5.43 -8.80 -19.68
C ASP A 44 6.05 -10.01 -18.95
N TYR A 45 5.86 -11.21 -19.51
CA TYR A 45 6.50 -12.44 -19.04
C TYR A 45 8.03 -12.36 -19.09
N MET A 46 8.60 -11.83 -20.18
CA MET A 46 10.05 -11.60 -20.30
C MET A 46 10.56 -10.60 -19.26
N LEU A 47 9.74 -9.60 -18.91
CA LEU A 47 10.02 -8.68 -17.81
C LEU A 47 9.77 -9.28 -16.42
N GLY A 48 9.54 -10.59 -16.30
CA GLY A 48 9.46 -11.31 -15.04
C GLY A 48 8.04 -11.39 -14.45
N ALA A 49 6.97 -11.38 -15.24
CA ALA A 49 5.63 -11.72 -14.74
C ALA A 49 5.57 -13.17 -14.21
N THR A 50 4.67 -13.46 -13.26
CA THR A 50 4.45 -14.82 -12.72
C THR A 50 3.62 -15.72 -13.63
N SER A 51 3.22 -15.25 -14.82
CA SER A 51 2.39 -16.04 -15.73
C SER A 51 3.08 -17.35 -16.11
N ASP A 52 2.32 -18.44 -16.07
CA ASP A 52 2.77 -19.72 -16.63
C ASP A 52 2.71 -19.62 -18.15
N ILE A 53 3.88 -19.65 -18.79
CA ILE A 53 3.98 -19.55 -20.24
C ILE A 53 3.33 -20.73 -20.95
N ASN A 54 3.30 -21.91 -20.32
CA ASN A 54 2.70 -23.12 -20.89
C ASN A 54 1.17 -23.14 -20.78
N ALA A 55 0.58 -22.25 -19.97
CA ALA A 55 -0.87 -22.09 -19.92
C ALA A 55 -1.43 -21.45 -21.21
N ASN A 56 -0.58 -20.80 -22.00
CA ASN A 56 -0.94 -20.24 -23.28
C ASN A 56 -0.70 -21.25 -24.40
N ASP A 57 -1.74 -21.58 -25.17
CA ASP A 57 -1.70 -22.54 -26.28
C ASP A 57 -0.58 -22.23 -27.29
N TRP A 58 -0.26 -20.94 -27.50
CA TRP A 58 0.80 -20.52 -28.40
C TRP A 58 2.17 -21.07 -28.03
N ASN A 59 2.46 -21.33 -26.75
CA ASN A 59 3.79 -21.72 -26.27
C ASN A 59 3.84 -23.17 -25.76
N ASN A 60 2.69 -23.72 -25.36
CA ASN A 60 2.61 -25.05 -24.77
C ASN A 60 3.15 -26.12 -25.73
N GLY A 61 4.15 -26.88 -25.29
CA GLY A 61 4.77 -27.94 -26.07
C GLY A 61 5.54 -27.49 -27.31
N THR A 62 5.70 -26.18 -27.54
CA THR A 62 6.37 -25.65 -28.73
C THR A 62 7.57 -24.76 -28.39
N LEU A 63 7.54 -24.05 -27.26
CA LEU A 63 8.62 -23.15 -26.82
C LEU A 63 9.33 -23.70 -25.58
N VAL A 64 10.67 -23.75 -25.61
CA VAL A 64 11.49 -24.15 -24.45
C VAL A 64 12.03 -22.94 -23.72
N LYS A 65 12.63 -22.01 -24.46
CA LYS A 65 13.22 -20.81 -23.86
C LYS A 65 13.14 -19.62 -24.81
N ALA A 66 13.25 -18.44 -24.22
CA ALA A 66 13.33 -17.19 -24.94
C ALA A 66 14.40 -16.29 -24.35
N ILE A 67 15.07 -15.55 -25.23
CA ILE A 67 16.20 -14.69 -24.91
C ILE A 67 15.87 -13.28 -25.41
N MET A 68 15.75 -12.32 -24.50
CA MET A 68 15.57 -10.91 -24.81
C MET A 68 16.91 -10.18 -24.60
N GLU A 69 17.46 -9.65 -25.68
CA GLU A 69 18.66 -8.81 -25.61
C GLU A 69 18.24 -7.36 -25.50
N ILE A 70 18.71 -6.67 -24.47
CA ILE A 70 18.44 -5.25 -24.26
C ILE A 70 19.75 -4.47 -24.21
N GLN A 71 19.68 -3.23 -24.67
CA GLN A 71 20.70 -2.21 -24.48
C GLN A 71 20.12 -1.10 -23.61
N TYR A 72 20.80 -0.81 -22.52
CA TYR A 72 20.43 0.30 -21.66
C TYR A 72 21.64 1.14 -21.30
N LYS A 73 21.55 2.43 -21.65
CA LYS A 73 22.68 3.35 -21.71
C LYS A 73 23.75 2.79 -22.66
N GLU A 74 24.92 2.44 -22.15
CA GLU A 74 26.05 1.89 -22.91
C GLU A 74 26.26 0.39 -22.68
N LYS A 75 25.45 -0.24 -21.82
CA LYS A 75 25.56 -1.65 -21.46
C LYS A 75 24.51 -2.49 -22.17
N LYS A 76 24.85 -3.72 -22.51
CA LYS A 76 23.91 -4.72 -22.99
C LYS A 76 23.72 -5.83 -21.98
N TYR A 77 22.50 -6.34 -21.94
CA TYR A 77 22.07 -7.39 -21.04
C TYR A 77 21.27 -8.42 -21.84
N ARG A 78 21.33 -9.67 -21.39
CA ARG A 78 20.58 -10.80 -21.93
C ARG A 78 19.68 -11.36 -20.84
N PHE A 79 18.38 -11.31 -21.11
CA PHE A 79 17.32 -11.78 -20.22
C PHE A 79 16.77 -13.09 -20.79
N THR A 80 17.00 -14.20 -20.09
CA THR A 80 16.56 -15.52 -20.57
C THR A 80 15.51 -16.09 -19.64
N ARG A 81 14.34 -16.40 -20.20
CA ARG A 81 13.24 -17.10 -19.51
C ARG A 81 13.02 -18.46 -20.16
N THR A 82 12.67 -19.45 -19.35
CA THR A 82 12.38 -20.80 -19.84
C THR A 82 10.96 -21.22 -19.49
N ASN A 83 10.50 -22.32 -20.08
CA ASN A 83 9.24 -22.98 -19.73
C ASN A 83 9.17 -23.43 -18.25
N HIS A 84 10.28 -23.42 -17.50
CA HIS A 84 10.33 -23.66 -16.06
C HIS A 84 10.50 -22.34 -15.29
N VAL A 85 9.55 -22.05 -14.39
CA VAL A 85 9.49 -20.76 -13.68
C VAL A 85 10.75 -20.45 -12.86
N GLU A 86 11.39 -21.47 -12.29
CA GLU A 86 12.58 -21.34 -11.43
C GLU A 86 13.91 -21.59 -12.15
N GLU A 87 13.89 -21.75 -13.48
CA GLU A 87 15.11 -21.91 -14.28
C GLU A 87 15.21 -20.75 -15.28
N ASN A 88 15.84 -19.66 -14.85
CA ASN A 88 16.05 -18.47 -15.69
C ASN A 88 17.53 -18.12 -15.76
N TYR A 89 17.89 -17.19 -16.64
CA TYR A 89 19.26 -16.71 -16.73
C TYR A 89 19.29 -15.20 -16.98
N PHE A 90 20.34 -14.58 -16.47
CA PHE A 90 20.66 -13.17 -16.67
C PHE A 90 22.15 -13.06 -16.95
N CYS A 91 22.54 -12.38 -18.02
CA CYS A 91 23.94 -12.16 -18.37
C CYS A 91 24.19 -10.72 -18.85
N ASP A 92 25.35 -10.17 -18.53
CA ASP A 92 25.88 -8.98 -19.17
C ASP A 92 26.51 -9.35 -20.54
N ASP A 93 26.79 -8.36 -21.41
CA ASP A 93 27.20 -8.53 -22.83
C ASP A 93 28.31 -9.57 -23.11
N ASN A 94 29.13 -9.94 -22.11
CA ASN A 94 30.26 -10.86 -22.26
C ASN A 94 30.15 -12.15 -21.42
N ASP A 95 29.09 -12.34 -20.65
CA ASP A 95 28.94 -13.49 -19.77
C ASP A 95 28.22 -14.66 -20.48
N ILE A 96 28.57 -15.88 -20.05
CA ILE A 96 27.96 -17.12 -20.51
C ILE A 96 26.90 -17.54 -19.48
N GLU A 97 25.75 -18.03 -19.97
CA GLU A 97 24.74 -18.66 -19.12
C GLU A 97 25.37 -19.87 -18.42
N THR A 98 25.57 -19.78 -17.10
CA THR A 98 26.29 -20.79 -16.30
C THR A 98 25.36 -21.46 -15.31
N GLU A 99 24.75 -20.68 -14.42
CA GLU A 99 23.84 -21.17 -13.39
C GLU A 99 22.42 -20.65 -13.61
N ALA A 100 21.45 -21.55 -13.45
CA ALA A 100 20.04 -21.20 -13.48
C ALA A 100 19.67 -20.46 -12.18
N ILE A 101 18.89 -19.39 -12.34
CA ILE A 101 18.43 -18.55 -11.22
C ILE A 101 16.91 -18.62 -11.08
N SER A 102 16.46 -18.48 -9.83
CA SER A 102 15.04 -18.41 -9.49
C SER A 102 14.36 -17.21 -10.13
N LEU A 103 13.02 -17.22 -10.19
CA LEU A 103 12.27 -16.04 -10.68
C LEU A 103 12.47 -14.81 -9.77
N ALA A 104 12.69 -15.03 -8.47
CA ALA A 104 12.97 -13.94 -7.54
C ALA A 104 14.31 -13.25 -7.87
N GLU A 105 15.37 -14.04 -8.02
CA GLU A 105 16.70 -13.53 -8.41
C GLU A 105 16.66 -12.88 -9.78
N TYR A 106 15.97 -13.48 -10.75
CA TYR A 106 15.79 -12.90 -12.09
C TYR A 106 15.19 -11.50 -12.02
N ARG A 107 14.15 -11.30 -11.20
CA ARG A 107 13.58 -9.97 -10.97
C ARG A 107 14.55 -9.02 -10.28
N ASP A 108 15.32 -9.49 -9.32
CA ASP A 108 16.28 -8.65 -8.62
C ASP A 108 17.38 -8.16 -9.57
N TYR A 109 17.91 -9.03 -10.45
CA TYR A 109 18.87 -8.64 -11.49
C TYR A 109 18.29 -7.61 -12.47
N ILE A 110 17.08 -7.84 -12.99
CA ILE A 110 16.40 -6.85 -13.84
C ILE A 110 16.16 -5.54 -13.07
N GLY A 111 15.77 -5.63 -11.81
CA GLY A 111 15.59 -4.48 -10.92
C GLY A 111 16.86 -3.64 -10.82
N ASN A 112 18.01 -4.28 -10.69
CA ASN A 112 19.32 -3.61 -10.64
C ASN A 112 19.68 -2.90 -11.95
N VAL A 113 19.23 -3.41 -13.10
CA VAL A 113 19.44 -2.73 -14.40
C VAL A 113 18.70 -1.40 -14.45
N PHE A 114 17.46 -1.37 -13.95
CA PHE A 114 16.57 -0.20 -14.06
C PHE A 114 16.57 0.72 -12.84
N SER A 115 17.29 0.35 -11.77
CA SER A 115 17.37 1.11 -10.53
C SER A 115 18.74 1.76 -10.37
N HIS A 116 18.90 2.99 -10.85
CA HIS A 116 20.21 3.68 -10.85
C HIS A 116 20.63 4.27 -9.52
N ASN A 117 19.69 4.40 -8.57
CA ASN A 117 19.94 5.13 -7.34
C ASN A 117 19.35 4.37 -6.15
N GLU A 118 20.21 3.64 -5.44
CA GLU A 118 19.84 2.92 -4.21
C GLU A 118 19.29 3.87 -3.14
N ASP A 119 19.74 5.13 -3.09
CA ASP A 119 19.21 6.12 -2.14
C ASP A 119 17.77 6.50 -2.48
N GLU A 120 17.42 6.63 -3.76
CA GLU A 120 16.04 6.92 -4.18
C GLU A 120 15.12 5.72 -4.00
N LEU A 121 15.59 4.50 -4.24
CA LEU A 121 14.84 3.29 -3.89
C LEU A 121 14.62 3.19 -2.38
N ARG A 122 15.64 3.51 -1.58
CA ARG A 122 15.55 3.55 -0.13
C ARG A 122 14.55 4.61 0.32
N ARG A 123 14.58 5.80 -0.28
CA ARG A 123 13.61 6.88 0.00
C ARG A 123 12.18 6.47 -0.35
N LEU A 124 11.99 5.82 -1.50
CA LEU A 124 10.70 5.27 -1.90
C LEU A 124 10.21 4.26 -0.85
N ARG A 125 11.05 3.30 -0.45
CA ARG A 125 10.71 2.31 0.58
C ARG A 125 10.42 2.95 1.93
N ASP A 126 11.25 3.88 2.37
CA ASP A 126 11.11 4.54 3.67
C ASP A 126 9.85 5.43 3.70
N PHE A 127 9.43 5.96 2.54
CA PHE A 127 8.18 6.72 2.39
C PHE A 127 6.94 5.81 2.36
N THR A 128 6.97 4.71 1.59
CA THR A 128 5.80 3.85 1.34
C THR A 128 5.63 2.77 2.40
N GLY A 129 6.72 2.40 3.09
CA GLY A 129 6.80 1.24 3.96
C GLY A 129 6.89 -0.10 3.21
N GLU A 130 7.01 -0.07 1.88
CA GLU A 130 7.01 -1.25 1.02
C GLU A 130 8.20 -1.25 0.05
N ASN A 131 8.71 -2.44 -0.28
CA ASN A 131 9.74 -2.62 -1.30
C ASN A 131 9.10 -2.58 -2.69
N PHE A 132 8.99 -1.40 -3.27
CA PHE A 132 8.58 -1.27 -4.67
C PHE A 132 9.76 -1.49 -5.62
N THR A 133 9.56 -2.41 -6.56
CA THR A 133 10.53 -2.74 -7.61
C THR A 133 9.99 -2.31 -8.97
N TYR A 134 10.79 -2.49 -10.01
CA TYR A 134 10.38 -2.21 -11.39
C TYR A 134 9.10 -2.93 -11.81
N ARG A 135 8.83 -4.12 -11.26
CA ARG A 135 7.59 -4.87 -11.51
C ARG A 135 6.36 -4.07 -11.11
N THR A 136 6.38 -3.37 -9.97
CA THR A 136 5.27 -2.51 -9.54
C THR A 136 5.02 -1.43 -10.59
N PHE A 137 6.09 -0.81 -11.12
CA PHE A 137 5.98 0.25 -12.12
C PHE A 137 5.57 -0.23 -13.51
N THR A 138 5.54 -1.54 -13.77
CA THR A 138 4.98 -2.05 -15.05
C THR A 138 3.53 -1.67 -15.28
N MET A 139 2.80 -1.22 -14.24
CA MET A 139 1.47 -0.62 -14.40
C MET A 139 1.42 0.58 -15.35
N PHE A 140 2.56 1.28 -15.54
CA PHE A 140 2.68 2.41 -16.46
C PHE A 140 3.18 2.01 -17.85
N ASN A 141 3.57 0.75 -18.06
CA ASN A 141 4.24 0.30 -19.28
C ASN A 141 3.31 -0.47 -20.24
N PHE A 142 2.10 -0.81 -19.82
CA PHE A 142 1.23 -1.77 -20.50
C PHE A 142 -0.20 -1.24 -20.60
N LEU A 143 -0.72 -1.15 -21.83
CA LEU A 143 -2.10 -0.78 -22.13
C LEU A 143 -2.72 -1.88 -23.00
N GLY A 144 -3.53 -2.75 -22.40
CA GLY A 144 -4.23 -3.83 -23.08
C GLY A 144 -5.53 -3.36 -23.73
N GLU A 145 -6.05 -4.17 -24.66
CA GLU A 145 -7.28 -3.88 -25.43
C GLU A 145 -8.51 -3.61 -24.53
N ASN A 146 -8.68 -4.40 -23.47
CA ASN A 146 -9.86 -4.34 -22.61
C ASN A 146 -9.89 -3.12 -21.69
N GLY A 147 -8.73 -2.55 -21.34
CA GLY A 147 -8.63 -1.36 -20.49
C GLY A 147 -8.70 -0.04 -21.25
N GLN A 148 -8.88 -0.06 -22.57
CA GLN A 148 -8.94 1.15 -23.38
C GLN A 148 -10.22 1.97 -23.15
N GLY A 149 -10.08 3.29 -23.13
CA GLY A 149 -11.20 4.22 -22.94
C GLY A 149 -11.52 4.52 -21.49
N GLU A 150 -10.74 3.99 -20.54
CA GLU A 150 -10.85 4.32 -19.13
C GLU A 150 -10.22 5.69 -18.83
N THR A 151 -10.99 6.58 -18.23
CA THR A 151 -10.52 7.88 -17.73
C THR A 151 -10.49 7.93 -16.21
N TRP A 152 -11.08 6.92 -15.55
CA TRP A 152 -11.05 6.71 -14.11
C TRP A 152 -10.16 5.52 -13.80
N ASP A 153 -9.19 5.70 -12.90
CA ASP A 153 -8.13 4.72 -12.67
C ASP A 153 -7.53 4.16 -13.97
N PHE A 154 -7.13 5.06 -14.87
CA PHE A 154 -6.90 4.76 -16.29
C PHE A 154 -5.73 3.80 -16.61
N LEU A 155 -5.05 3.25 -15.60
CA LEU A 155 -3.98 2.30 -15.78
C LEU A 155 -4.57 0.88 -15.81
N ASP A 156 -4.47 0.21 -16.95
CA ASP A 156 -5.11 -1.07 -17.27
C ASP A 156 -4.74 -2.15 -16.25
N LYS A 157 -3.45 -2.23 -15.88
CA LYS A 157 -2.98 -3.17 -14.85
C LYS A 157 -3.56 -2.91 -13.45
N CYS A 158 -4.08 -1.72 -13.15
CA CYS A 158 -4.72 -1.42 -11.88
C CYS A 158 -6.12 -2.03 -11.74
N SER A 159 -6.66 -2.65 -12.79
CA SER A 159 -7.79 -3.59 -12.66
C SER A 159 -7.47 -4.79 -11.76
N ASP A 160 -6.20 -5.18 -11.68
CA ASP A 160 -5.71 -6.20 -10.75
C ASP A 160 -5.35 -5.58 -9.39
N ILE A 161 -5.91 -6.16 -8.33
CA ILE A 161 -5.72 -5.75 -6.93
C ILE A 161 -4.25 -5.65 -6.52
N ARG A 162 -3.37 -6.45 -7.14
CA ARG A 162 -1.91 -6.44 -6.87
C ARG A 162 -1.26 -5.10 -7.22
N TYR A 163 -1.79 -4.39 -8.21
CA TYR A 163 -1.30 -3.08 -8.62
C TYR A 163 -2.14 -1.95 -8.03
N SER A 164 -3.47 -2.12 -7.92
CA SER A 164 -4.37 -1.06 -7.43
C SER A 164 -4.04 -0.60 -6.01
N ILE A 165 -3.72 -1.53 -5.10
CA ILE A 165 -3.34 -1.19 -3.71
C ILE A 165 -2.02 -0.41 -3.63
N LYS A 166 -1.14 -0.58 -4.62
CA LYS A 166 0.19 0.04 -4.68
C LYS A 166 0.18 1.40 -5.37
N LEU A 167 -0.82 1.66 -6.21
CA LEU A 167 -0.90 2.89 -7.00
C LEU A 167 -0.94 4.14 -6.13
N ALA A 168 -1.82 4.18 -5.12
CA ALA A 168 -1.96 5.37 -4.28
C ALA A 168 -0.66 5.75 -3.52
N PRO A 169 0.07 4.81 -2.87
CA PRO A 169 1.39 5.09 -2.33
C PRO A 169 2.40 5.61 -3.37
N VAL A 170 2.43 5.01 -4.56
CA VAL A 170 3.34 5.43 -5.66
C VAL A 170 3.01 6.85 -6.12
N LEU A 171 1.75 7.18 -6.36
CA LEU A 171 1.31 8.52 -6.74
C LEU A 171 1.58 9.56 -5.64
N ASN A 172 1.37 9.19 -4.37
CA ASN A 172 1.73 10.03 -3.24
C ASN A 172 3.24 10.29 -3.21
N TYR A 173 4.09 9.33 -3.55
CA TYR A 173 5.52 9.59 -3.63
C TYR A 173 5.87 10.49 -4.83
N ILE A 174 5.30 10.23 -6.01
CA ILE A 174 5.57 11.00 -7.23
C ILE A 174 5.20 12.47 -7.06
N PHE A 175 4.03 12.76 -6.49
CA PHE A 175 3.47 14.10 -6.43
C PHE A 175 3.58 14.75 -5.04
N ASN A 176 4.63 14.48 -4.26
CA ASN A 176 4.82 15.07 -2.93
C ASN A 176 6.06 15.95 -2.83
N ASN A 177 5.93 17.09 -2.16
CA ASN A 177 6.98 18.10 -1.99
C ASN A 177 7.83 17.92 -0.73
N ASN A 178 7.36 17.11 0.21
CA ASN A 178 7.87 17.04 1.57
C ASN A 178 8.69 15.77 1.81
N ILE A 179 9.22 15.13 0.76
CA ILE A 179 9.94 13.84 0.85
C ILE A 179 11.09 13.93 1.86
N ASP A 180 11.93 14.97 1.79
CA ASP A 180 13.07 15.13 2.72
C ASP A 180 12.60 15.39 4.17
N LEU A 181 11.51 16.15 4.35
CA LEU A 181 10.95 16.43 5.68
C LEU A 181 10.33 15.16 6.29
N ILE A 182 9.65 14.37 5.47
CA ILE A 182 9.08 13.07 5.85
C ILE A 182 10.21 12.11 6.24
N GLU A 183 11.30 12.07 5.48
CA GLU A 183 12.48 11.26 5.79
C GLU A 183 13.05 11.63 7.17
N LYS A 184 13.21 12.94 7.43
CA LYS A 184 13.72 13.44 8.72
C LYS A 184 12.79 13.06 9.89
N LYS A 185 11.48 13.27 9.74
CA LYS A 185 10.48 12.93 10.77
C LYS A 185 10.34 11.42 10.97
N SER A 186 10.53 10.61 9.92
CA SER A 186 10.52 9.15 10.02
C SER A 186 11.71 8.65 10.86
N LYS A 187 12.91 9.21 10.66
CA LYS A 187 14.09 8.91 11.49
C LYS A 187 13.86 9.30 12.95
N GLU A 188 13.31 10.48 13.20
CA GLU A 188 12.94 10.94 14.56
C GLU A 188 11.93 9.98 15.22
N LEU A 189 10.93 9.52 14.47
CA LEU A 189 9.94 8.56 14.95
C LEU A 189 10.57 7.24 15.39
N ASP A 190 11.53 6.73 14.63
CA ASP A 190 12.20 5.46 14.95
C ASP A 190 13.13 5.58 16.16
N GLU A 191 13.78 6.73 16.32
CA GLU A 191 14.55 7.03 17.52
C GLU A 191 13.66 7.11 18.77
N LEU A 192 12.51 7.79 18.69
CA LEU A 192 11.54 7.86 19.78
C LEU A 192 10.96 6.47 20.13
N LYS A 193 10.69 5.61 19.13
CA LYS A 193 10.26 4.23 19.38
C LYS A 193 11.34 3.42 20.12
N LYS A 194 12.61 3.61 19.76
CA LYS A 194 13.73 2.95 20.44
C LYS A 194 13.84 3.41 21.88
N GLN A 195 13.77 4.72 22.12
CA GLN A 195 13.76 5.30 23.47
C GLN A 195 12.58 4.78 24.32
N LEU A 196 11.37 4.72 23.74
CA LEU A 196 10.20 4.17 24.41
C LEU A 196 10.44 2.71 24.84
N LYS A 197 10.98 1.88 23.95
CA LYS A 197 11.25 0.46 24.23
C LYS A 197 12.26 0.29 25.36
N ASP A 198 13.28 1.14 25.44
CA ASP A 198 14.27 1.07 26.51
C ASP A 198 13.71 1.58 27.85
N LYS A 199 12.89 2.64 27.83
CA LYS A 199 12.16 3.12 29.01
C LYS A 199 11.14 2.11 29.54
N GLU A 200 10.45 1.40 28.65
CA GLU A 200 9.51 0.33 29.02
C GLU A 200 10.23 -0.86 29.68
N LYS A 201 11.46 -1.19 29.25
CA LYS A 201 12.28 -2.20 29.95
C LYS A 201 12.70 -1.73 31.34
N GLU A 202 13.11 -0.47 31.49
CA GLU A 202 13.45 0.11 32.80
C GLU A 202 12.23 0.10 33.73
N GLN A 203 11.06 0.47 33.20
CA GLN A 203 9.81 0.45 33.94
C GLN A 203 9.42 -0.97 34.35
N GLY A 204 9.55 -1.96 33.46
CA GLY A 204 9.29 -3.35 33.79
C GLY A 204 10.21 -3.89 34.90
N ARG A 205 11.47 -3.43 34.96
CA ARG A 205 12.39 -3.75 36.08
C ARG A 205 11.95 -3.08 37.38
N TYR A 206 11.50 -1.83 37.33
CA TYR A 206 10.96 -1.10 38.48
C TYR A 206 9.72 -1.79 39.04
N ASP A 207 8.75 -2.14 38.18
CA ASP A 207 7.52 -2.83 38.59
C ASP A 207 7.82 -4.23 39.17
N TYR A 208 8.75 -4.97 38.55
CA TYR A 208 9.22 -6.25 39.06
C TYR A 208 9.84 -6.14 40.45
N ASN A 209 10.69 -5.13 40.69
CA ASN A 209 11.30 -4.90 41.99
C ASN A 209 10.22 -4.59 43.06
N ILE A 210 9.27 -3.70 42.76
CA ILE A 210 8.14 -3.43 43.65
C ILE A 210 7.39 -4.72 43.98
N GLU A 211 7.12 -5.56 42.98
CA GLU A 211 6.44 -6.82 43.21
C GLU A 211 7.26 -7.77 44.09
N GLN A 212 8.57 -7.91 43.85
CA GLN A 212 9.44 -8.77 44.66
C GLN A 212 9.55 -8.29 46.11
N VAL A 213 9.68 -6.98 46.34
CA VAL A 213 9.68 -6.42 47.70
C VAL A 213 8.38 -6.75 48.41
N ASN A 214 7.23 -6.45 47.79
CA ASN A 214 5.92 -6.72 48.37
C ASN A 214 5.67 -8.22 48.61
N ASN A 215 6.08 -9.08 47.68
CA ASN A 215 5.95 -10.53 47.81
C ASN A 215 6.76 -11.08 48.99
N ASN A 216 7.95 -10.52 49.25
CA ASN A 216 8.77 -10.93 50.39
C ASN A 216 8.29 -10.30 51.71
N LEU A 217 7.73 -9.09 51.69
CA LEU A 217 7.08 -8.49 52.87
C LEU A 217 5.90 -9.32 53.36
N LEU A 218 5.11 -9.88 52.42
CA LEU A 218 4.03 -10.83 52.73
C LEU A 218 4.54 -12.12 53.40
N LYS A 219 5.71 -12.65 52.99
CA LYS A 219 6.32 -13.82 53.66
C LYS A 219 6.78 -13.50 55.07
N LEU A 220 7.22 -12.26 55.27
CA LEU A 220 7.52 -11.71 56.58
C LEU A 220 6.26 -11.32 57.34
N ASN A 221 5.03 -11.46 56.83
CA ASN A 221 3.77 -11.03 57.45
C ASN A 221 3.74 -9.52 57.82
N ILE A 222 4.55 -8.70 57.15
CA ILE A 222 4.59 -7.23 57.34
C ILE A 222 3.45 -6.62 56.51
N ASP A 223 2.64 -5.77 57.14
CA ASP A 223 1.44 -5.17 56.51
C ASP A 223 1.74 -3.86 55.74
N VAL A 224 3.02 -3.47 55.68
CA VAL A 224 3.46 -2.28 54.93
C VAL A 224 3.65 -2.64 53.46
N LYS A 225 2.97 -1.93 52.56
CA LYS A 225 3.13 -2.05 51.11
C LYS A 225 4.21 -1.11 50.60
N PHE A 226 5.20 -1.63 49.89
CA PHE A 226 6.21 -0.85 49.19
C PHE A 226 5.63 -0.24 47.91
N ASN A 227 5.74 1.08 47.76
CA ASN A 227 5.25 1.85 46.62
C ASN A 227 6.38 2.47 45.76
N GLY A 228 7.64 2.15 46.07
CA GLY A 228 8.83 2.70 45.40
C GLY A 228 9.50 3.86 46.14
N ASN A 229 8.75 4.61 46.96
CA ASN A 229 9.25 5.83 47.64
C ASN A 229 9.32 5.70 49.17
N ASN A 230 8.75 4.65 49.75
CA ASN A 230 8.66 4.43 51.20
C ASN A 230 9.69 3.41 51.74
N ALA A 231 10.89 3.39 51.17
CA ALA A 231 11.94 2.43 51.54
C ALA A 231 12.28 2.49 53.04
N GLU A 232 12.38 3.69 53.62
CA GLU A 232 12.68 3.86 55.05
C GLU A 232 11.61 3.27 55.98
N ASP A 233 10.33 3.37 55.60
CA ASP A 233 9.23 2.82 56.36
C ASP A 233 9.23 1.29 56.31
N VAL A 234 9.60 0.73 55.16
CA VAL A 234 9.80 -0.72 54.99
C VAL A 234 10.99 -1.20 55.82
N PHE A 235 12.12 -0.47 55.84
CA PHE A 235 13.27 -0.80 56.69
C PHE A 235 12.90 -0.79 58.18
N LYS A 236 12.15 0.22 58.64
CA LYS A 236 11.66 0.30 60.02
C LYS A 236 10.72 -0.86 60.35
N ALA A 237 9.82 -1.24 59.43
CA ALA A 237 8.90 -2.35 59.63
C ALA A 237 9.61 -3.72 59.70
N ILE A 238 10.69 -3.92 58.93
CA ILE A 238 11.55 -5.11 59.04
C ILE A 238 12.29 -5.12 60.38
N HIS A 239 12.87 -3.99 60.77
CA HIS A 239 13.64 -3.90 62.03
C HIS A 239 12.74 -4.11 63.26
N ASN A 240 11.54 -3.54 63.30
CA ASN A 240 10.61 -3.76 64.42
C ASN A 240 10.23 -5.25 64.54
N ARG A 241 10.11 -5.93 63.39
CA ARG A 241 9.78 -7.35 63.35
C ARG A 241 10.92 -8.30 63.75
N GLU A 242 12.17 -7.87 63.58
CA GLU A 242 13.34 -8.65 64.03
C GLU A 242 13.52 -8.62 65.56
N TYR A 243 12.91 -7.64 66.26
CA TYR A 243 13.13 -7.41 67.70
C TYR A 243 11.88 -7.60 68.60
N GLU A 244 10.66 -7.61 68.06
CA GLU A 244 9.43 -7.91 68.83
C GLU A 244 8.98 -9.38 68.67
N LEU A 245 8.98 -10.13 69.77
CA LEU A 245 8.59 -11.55 69.84
C LEU A 245 7.09 -11.80 70.01
N ASP A 246 6.27 -10.76 70.17
CA ASP A 246 4.82 -10.91 70.38
C ASP A 246 4.06 -9.85 69.60
N TYR A 247 3.21 -10.30 68.67
CA TYR A 247 2.01 -9.52 68.33
C TYR A 247 0.82 -10.43 68.07
N SER A 248 -0.29 -10.02 68.68
CA SER A 248 -1.60 -10.65 68.60
C SER A 248 -2.09 -10.75 67.15
N VAL A 249 -2.63 -11.91 66.79
CA VAL A 249 -3.33 -12.12 65.53
C VAL A 249 -4.58 -11.25 65.55
N GLU A 250 -4.61 -10.18 64.76
CA GLU A 250 -5.85 -9.43 64.54
C GLU A 250 -6.97 -10.36 64.06
N LYS A 251 -8.17 -10.17 64.62
CA LYS A 251 -9.36 -10.96 64.30
C LYS A 251 -9.62 -10.94 62.79
N ILE A 252 -9.65 -12.14 62.21
CA ILE A 252 -10.01 -12.43 60.82
C ILE A 252 -11.35 -11.76 60.52
N ARG A 253 -11.40 -10.85 59.53
CA ARG A 253 -12.65 -10.22 59.10
C ARG A 253 -13.48 -11.14 58.19
N ASN A 254 -12.86 -11.86 57.24
CA ASN A 254 -13.51 -12.81 56.31
C ASN A 254 -12.61 -14.06 56.08
N THR A 255 -13.18 -15.25 55.86
CA THR A 255 -12.42 -16.48 55.51
C THR A 255 -12.01 -16.50 54.03
N ILE A 256 -10.95 -17.26 53.68
CA ILE A 256 -10.47 -17.41 52.28
C ILE A 256 -11.60 -17.87 51.36
N SER A 257 -12.44 -18.82 51.80
CA SER A 257 -13.58 -19.30 51.04
C SER A 257 -14.63 -18.22 50.78
N GLU A 258 -14.84 -17.29 51.71
CA GLU A 258 -15.74 -16.14 51.52
C GLU A 258 -15.16 -15.15 50.48
N LEU A 259 -13.86 -14.89 50.54
CA LEU A 259 -13.17 -14.03 49.57
C LEU A 259 -13.14 -14.65 48.16
N GLU A 260 -13.00 -15.96 48.04
CA GLU A 260 -13.08 -16.69 46.76
C GLU A 260 -14.48 -16.59 46.13
N VAL A 261 -15.54 -16.72 46.95
CA VAL A 261 -16.93 -16.55 46.49
C VAL A 261 -17.17 -15.11 46.01
N ILE A 262 -16.70 -14.11 46.76
CA ILE A 262 -16.82 -12.70 46.35
C ILE A 262 -16.01 -12.44 45.06
N TYR A 263 -14.79 -12.98 44.95
CA TYR A 263 -13.95 -12.85 43.75
C TYR A 263 -14.61 -13.48 42.52
N SER A 264 -15.19 -14.68 42.66
CA SER A 264 -15.90 -15.37 41.59
C SER A 264 -17.13 -14.57 41.13
N ASN A 265 -17.92 -14.06 42.07
CA ASN A 265 -19.11 -13.26 41.76
C ASN A 265 -18.74 -11.96 41.03
N ILE A 266 -17.70 -11.24 41.48
CA ILE A 266 -17.22 -10.04 40.78
C ILE A 266 -16.66 -10.38 39.40
N SER A 267 -16.00 -11.52 39.24
CA SER A 267 -15.47 -11.96 37.94
C SER A 267 -16.60 -12.29 36.95
N GLU A 268 -17.68 -12.92 37.41
CA GLU A 268 -18.89 -13.15 36.61
C GLU A 268 -19.59 -11.83 36.24
N GLN A 269 -19.66 -10.87 37.18
CA GLN A 269 -20.19 -9.54 36.91
C GLN A 269 -19.36 -8.81 35.85
N ILE A 270 -18.02 -8.79 35.98
CA ILE A 270 -17.14 -8.19 34.96
C ILE A 270 -17.38 -8.83 33.60
N LYS A 271 -17.45 -10.16 33.52
CA LYS A 271 -17.71 -10.88 32.27
C LYS A 271 -19.06 -10.51 31.66
N ALA A 272 -20.11 -10.41 32.46
CA ALA A 272 -21.45 -10.02 32.01
C ALA A 272 -21.46 -8.57 31.49
N TYR A 273 -20.81 -7.64 32.20
CA TYR A 273 -20.67 -6.25 31.77
C TYR A 273 -19.82 -6.10 30.50
N GLU A 274 -18.68 -6.78 30.38
CA GLU A 274 -17.84 -6.74 29.17
C GLU A 274 -18.58 -7.30 27.95
N THR A 275 -19.37 -8.37 28.13
CA THR A 275 -20.24 -8.91 27.06
C THR A 275 -21.31 -7.90 26.67
N THR A 276 -21.87 -7.19 27.66
CA THR A 276 -22.87 -6.14 27.44
C THR A 276 -22.27 -4.98 26.66
N VAL A 277 -21.11 -4.47 27.07
CA VAL A 277 -20.38 -3.39 26.37
C VAL A 277 -20.06 -3.78 24.92
N SER A 278 -19.53 -4.98 24.69
CA SER A 278 -19.22 -5.47 23.34
C SER A 278 -20.47 -5.54 22.45
N THR A 279 -21.62 -5.93 23.03
CA THR A 279 -22.90 -5.92 22.32
C THR A 279 -23.31 -4.50 21.92
N TYR A 280 -23.18 -3.53 22.84
CA TYR A 280 -23.47 -2.13 22.56
C TYR A 280 -22.51 -1.49 21.55
N GLU A 281 -21.22 -1.84 21.55
CA GLU A 281 -20.27 -1.41 20.52
C GLU A 281 -20.67 -1.89 19.13
N HIS A 282 -21.12 -3.15 19.04
CA HIS A 282 -21.62 -3.72 17.79
C HIS A 282 -22.90 -3.01 17.32
N THR A 283 -23.85 -2.80 18.23
CA THR A 283 -25.09 -2.06 17.95
C THR A 283 -24.82 -0.61 17.55
N GLN A 284 -23.85 0.07 18.18
CA GLN A 284 -23.45 1.42 17.80
C GLN A 284 -22.93 1.46 16.36
N LYS A 285 -22.07 0.52 15.98
CA LYS A 285 -21.52 0.44 14.62
C LYS A 285 -22.61 0.18 13.58
N GLU A 286 -23.57 -0.71 13.86
CA GLU A 286 -24.72 -0.93 12.99
C GLU A 286 -25.59 0.32 12.85
N ASN A 287 -25.86 1.02 13.96
CA ASN A 287 -26.67 2.24 13.95
C ASN A 287 -25.96 3.40 13.24
N GLU A 288 -24.64 3.54 13.36
CA GLU A 288 -23.86 4.52 12.58
C GLU A 288 -23.94 4.23 11.07
N ASN A 289 -23.95 2.96 10.68
CA ASN A 289 -24.17 2.56 9.28
C ASN A 289 -25.61 2.85 8.83
N ARG A 290 -26.61 2.54 9.65
CA ARG A 290 -28.02 2.88 9.36
C ARG A 290 -28.22 4.38 9.20
N ARG A 291 -27.60 5.19 10.05
CA ARG A 291 -27.63 6.66 9.93
C ARG A 291 -27.07 7.13 8.60
N ARG A 292 -25.93 6.59 8.16
CA ARG A 292 -25.35 6.92 6.84
C ARG A 292 -26.27 6.52 5.70
N LEU A 293 -26.89 5.34 5.76
CA LEU A 293 -27.84 4.89 4.75
C LEU A 293 -29.10 5.76 4.70
N LEU A 294 -29.64 6.14 5.86
CA LEU A 294 -30.81 7.01 5.95
C LEU A 294 -30.51 8.43 5.46
N ASN A 295 -29.35 8.99 5.79
CA ASN A 295 -28.91 10.29 5.25
C ASN A 295 -28.76 10.24 3.73
N ASN A 296 -28.08 9.22 3.18
CA ASN A 296 -27.96 9.07 1.73
C ASN A 296 -29.33 8.90 1.05
N LEU A 297 -30.26 8.18 1.69
CA LEU A 297 -31.62 8.00 1.19
C LEU A 297 -32.41 9.32 1.24
N GLN A 298 -32.23 10.12 2.29
CA GLN A 298 -32.81 11.45 2.40
C GLN A 298 -32.29 12.38 1.29
N ASP A 299 -30.97 12.40 1.07
CA ASP A 299 -30.33 13.21 0.02
C ASP A 299 -30.85 12.83 -1.38
N LEU A 300 -31.09 11.54 -1.64
CA LEU A 300 -31.66 11.05 -2.91
C LEU A 300 -33.15 11.37 -3.09
N ILE A 301 -33.89 11.53 -2.00
CA ILE A 301 -35.35 11.75 -2.01
C ILE A 301 -35.70 13.24 -1.94
N GLU A 302 -34.85 14.09 -1.36
CA GLU A 302 -35.08 15.53 -1.24
C GLU A 302 -35.24 16.22 -2.61
N GLU A 303 -34.68 15.65 -3.68
CA GLU A 303 -34.79 16.17 -5.04
C GLU A 303 -36.07 15.72 -5.80
N ASP A 304 -36.80 14.71 -5.30
CA ASP A 304 -37.99 14.14 -5.95
C ASP A 304 -39.30 14.55 -5.26
N SER A 305 -40.09 15.39 -5.95
CA SER A 305 -41.36 15.92 -5.43
C SER A 305 -42.42 14.85 -5.11
N GLU A 306 -42.39 13.69 -5.78
CA GLU A 306 -43.35 12.60 -5.53
C GLU A 306 -43.04 11.81 -4.26
N MET A 307 -41.78 11.83 -3.81
CA MET A 307 -41.28 11.04 -2.67
C MET A 307 -41.21 11.85 -1.35
N SER A 308 -41.57 13.14 -1.38
CA SER A 308 -41.50 14.07 -0.24
C SER A 308 -42.23 13.59 1.03
N TYR A 309 -43.25 12.74 0.90
CA TYR A 309 -43.96 12.14 2.03
C TYR A 309 -43.10 11.19 2.88
N LEU A 310 -41.97 10.70 2.35
CA LEU A 310 -41.04 9.79 3.03
C LEU A 310 -39.99 10.52 3.88
N VAL A 311 -39.79 11.83 3.68
CA VAL A 311 -38.80 12.63 4.40
C VAL A 311 -39.09 12.69 5.91
N ASN A 312 -40.35 12.89 6.30
CA ASN A 312 -40.75 12.93 7.71
C ASN A 312 -40.56 11.59 8.44
N PRO A 313 -40.96 10.43 7.87
CA PRO A 313 -40.60 9.11 8.40
C PRO A 313 -39.09 8.89 8.54
N ILE A 314 -38.28 9.30 7.56
CA ILE A 314 -36.82 9.17 7.61
C ILE A 314 -36.23 10.01 8.75
N ASN A 315 -36.69 11.25 8.93
CA ASN A 315 -36.25 12.12 10.02
C ASN A 315 -36.55 11.52 11.40
N ARG A 316 -37.72 10.88 11.58
CA ARG A 316 -38.05 10.16 12.83
C ARG A 316 -37.12 8.97 13.06
N LEU A 317 -36.84 8.19 12.02
CA LEU A 317 -35.89 7.06 12.12
C LEU A 317 -34.47 7.53 12.42
N LEU A 318 -34.05 8.67 11.88
CA LEU A 318 -32.76 9.29 12.20
C LEU A 318 -32.69 9.70 13.66
N GLU A 319 -33.74 10.33 14.20
CA GLU A 319 -33.83 10.72 15.61
C GLU A 319 -33.76 9.50 16.55
N ASP A 320 -34.48 8.42 16.23
CA ASP A 320 -34.44 7.16 16.98
C ASP A 320 -33.05 6.51 16.95
N VAL A 321 -32.39 6.51 15.78
CA VAL A 321 -31.03 6.00 15.60
C VAL A 321 -30.02 6.83 16.38
N GLU A 322 -30.14 8.16 16.40
CA GLU A 322 -29.25 9.04 17.16
C GLU A 322 -29.43 8.90 18.68
N ASN A 323 -30.66 8.72 19.14
CA ASN A 323 -30.94 8.41 20.54
C ASN A 323 -30.33 7.06 20.94
N SER A 324 -30.42 6.04 20.07
CA SER A 324 -29.82 4.72 20.31
C SER A 324 -28.28 4.77 20.32
N ILE A 325 -27.66 5.55 19.43
CA ILE A 325 -26.21 5.79 19.41
C ILE A 325 -25.76 6.49 20.70
N SER A 326 -26.50 7.51 21.14
CA SER A 326 -26.19 8.27 22.35
C SER A 326 -26.30 7.41 23.62
N PHE A 327 -27.34 6.57 23.69
CA PHE A 327 -27.50 5.61 24.78
C PHE A 327 -26.38 4.55 24.79
N SER A 328 -26.02 4.01 23.63
CA SER A 328 -24.91 3.04 23.50
C SER A 328 -23.59 3.67 23.96
N LYS A 329 -23.31 4.92 23.57
CA LYS A 329 -22.11 5.65 24.02
C LYS A 329 -22.07 5.83 25.53
N TYR A 330 -23.19 6.14 26.17
CA TYR A 330 -23.28 6.27 27.62
C TYR A 330 -22.90 4.96 28.33
N ILE A 331 -23.46 3.83 27.90
CA ILE A 331 -23.16 2.49 28.46
C ILE A 331 -21.71 2.06 28.19
N ILE A 332 -21.17 2.38 27.01
CA ILE A 332 -19.76 2.09 26.68
C ILE A 332 -18.79 2.93 27.53
N SER A 333 -19.17 4.17 27.87
CA SER A 333 -18.36 5.08 28.69
C SER A 333 -18.49 4.87 30.20
N ASP A 334 -19.28 3.90 30.64
CA ASP A 334 -19.56 3.66 32.06
C ASP A 334 -18.31 3.14 32.79
N GLU A 335 -17.87 3.87 33.82
CA GLU A 335 -16.71 3.53 34.66
C GLU A 335 -16.95 2.32 35.57
N THR A 336 -18.16 1.75 35.56
CA THR A 336 -18.55 0.60 36.39
C THR A 336 -17.64 -0.62 36.22
N VAL A 337 -17.15 -0.90 35.01
CA VAL A 337 -16.19 -2.00 34.76
C VAL A 337 -14.84 -1.73 35.44
N ASP A 338 -14.35 -0.49 35.40
CA ASP A 338 -13.10 -0.10 36.03
C ASP A 338 -13.22 -0.11 37.56
N ALA A 339 -14.37 0.30 38.10
CA ALA A 339 -14.68 0.17 39.52
C ALA A 339 -14.71 -1.30 39.99
N LEU A 340 -15.35 -2.20 39.22
CA LEU A 340 -15.39 -3.64 39.50
C LEU A 340 -13.98 -4.28 39.41
N LYS A 341 -13.16 -3.90 38.43
CA LYS A 341 -11.76 -4.34 38.31
C LYS A 341 -10.90 -3.87 39.49
N ASN A 342 -11.12 -2.64 39.96
CA ASN A 342 -10.47 -2.12 41.16
C ASN A 342 -10.91 -2.84 42.44
N GLN A 343 -12.18 -3.25 42.53
CA GLN A 343 -12.67 -4.06 43.65
C GLN A 343 -12.10 -5.49 43.60
N GLN A 344 -12.05 -6.09 42.41
CA GLN A 344 -11.46 -7.41 42.17
C GLN A 344 -9.97 -7.45 42.56
N SER A 345 -9.20 -6.40 42.23
CA SER A 345 -7.78 -6.32 42.58
C SER A 345 -7.57 -6.21 44.10
N ARG A 346 -8.42 -5.44 44.81
CA ARG A 346 -8.41 -5.36 46.28
C ARG A 346 -8.68 -6.72 46.93
N ILE A 347 -9.71 -7.43 46.48
CA ILE A 347 -10.05 -8.77 47.02
C ILE A 347 -8.94 -9.78 46.74
N ARG A 348 -8.33 -9.72 45.56
CA ARG A 348 -7.17 -10.57 45.22
C ARG A 348 -5.98 -10.30 46.15
N GLU A 349 -5.74 -9.04 46.50
CA GLU A 349 -4.69 -8.64 47.43
C GLU A 349 -5.01 -9.14 48.86
N GLU A 350 -6.26 -9.00 49.31
CA GLU A 350 -6.72 -9.55 50.60
C GLU A 350 -6.60 -11.09 50.66
N MET A 351 -6.98 -11.80 49.61
CA MET A 351 -6.79 -13.26 49.50
C MET A 351 -5.31 -13.65 49.59
N ARG A 352 -4.42 -12.85 48.99
CA ARG A 352 -2.97 -13.10 49.02
C ARG A 352 -2.39 -12.91 50.42
N ILE A 353 -2.81 -11.86 51.13
CA ILE A 353 -2.43 -11.58 52.52
C ILE A 353 -2.95 -12.66 53.47
N GLN A 354 -4.19 -13.13 53.27
CA GLN A 354 -4.75 -14.22 54.08
C GLN A 354 -3.99 -15.53 53.82
N ASN A 355 -3.77 -15.90 52.56
CA ASN A 355 -3.02 -17.11 52.21
C ASN A 355 -1.59 -17.13 52.75
N SER A 356 -0.90 -15.99 52.78
CA SER A 356 0.46 -15.92 53.36
C SER A 356 0.47 -16.09 54.88
N LYS A 357 -0.59 -15.64 55.59
CA LYS A 357 -0.74 -15.80 57.04
C LYS A 357 -0.89 -17.27 57.47
N TYR A 358 -1.48 -18.14 56.64
CA TYR A 358 -1.64 -19.58 56.91
C TYR A 358 -0.47 -20.45 56.43
N ARG A 359 0.51 -19.89 55.71
CA ARG A 359 1.68 -20.61 55.21
C ARG A 359 2.82 -20.54 56.21
N PHE A 360 3.25 -21.68 56.75
CA PHE A 360 4.38 -21.75 57.69
C PHE A 360 5.71 -21.59 56.93
N TYR A 361 6.35 -20.43 57.06
CA TYR A 361 7.71 -20.20 56.55
C TYR A 361 8.75 -20.54 57.63
N SER A 362 9.80 -21.25 57.22
CA SER A 362 10.96 -21.56 58.08
C SER A 362 11.75 -20.30 58.45
N ILE A 363 12.57 -20.39 59.50
CA ILE A 363 13.45 -19.29 59.93
C ILE A 363 14.43 -18.90 58.82
N ASP A 364 14.93 -19.88 58.06
CA ASP A 364 15.84 -19.67 56.92
C ASP A 364 15.14 -18.93 55.75
N GLU A 365 13.89 -19.27 55.44
CA GLU A 365 13.12 -18.57 54.40
C GLU A 365 12.80 -17.12 54.77
N LYS A 366 12.54 -16.85 56.07
CA LYS A 366 12.33 -15.48 56.57
C LYS A 366 13.62 -14.66 56.52
N ALA A 367 14.75 -15.24 56.92
CA ALA A 367 16.06 -14.59 56.82
C ALA A 367 16.42 -14.27 55.35
N LYS A 368 16.17 -15.21 54.42
CA LYS A 368 16.35 -15.00 52.98
C LYS A 368 15.43 -13.91 52.43
N ALA A 369 14.16 -13.89 52.83
CA ALA A 369 13.22 -12.85 52.41
C ALA A 369 13.66 -11.45 52.89
N ALA A 370 14.12 -11.32 54.13
CA ALA A 370 14.64 -10.07 54.66
C ALA A 370 15.90 -9.59 53.91
N ALA A 371 16.85 -10.49 53.64
CA ALA A 371 18.05 -10.17 52.86
C ALA A 371 17.71 -9.68 51.45
N LEU A 372 16.78 -10.37 50.76
CA LEU A 372 16.32 -10.00 49.41
C LEU A 372 15.62 -8.63 49.40
N ILE A 373 14.78 -8.32 50.40
CA ILE A 373 14.14 -7.00 50.47
C ILE A 373 15.19 -5.90 50.61
N ARG A 374 16.20 -6.08 51.48
CA ARG A 374 17.28 -5.09 51.64
C ARG A 374 18.02 -4.89 50.32
N GLU A 375 18.35 -5.98 49.62
CA GLU A 375 19.01 -5.92 48.31
C GLU A 375 18.17 -5.17 47.26
N TYR A 376 16.88 -5.48 47.15
CA TYR A 376 15.98 -4.82 46.20
C TYR A 376 15.72 -3.35 46.53
N LEU A 377 15.64 -2.98 47.81
CA LEU A 377 15.49 -1.59 48.26
C LEU A 377 16.76 -0.75 48.01
N HIS A 378 17.94 -1.37 47.98
CA HIS A 378 19.18 -0.70 47.61
C HIS A 378 19.35 -0.50 46.09
N MET A 379 18.53 -1.16 45.26
CA MET A 379 18.51 -0.90 43.82
C MET A 379 17.78 0.43 43.54
N ASN A 380 18.54 1.48 43.20
CA ASN A 380 17.98 2.77 42.76
C ASN A 380 17.30 2.63 41.39
N LEU A 381 16.05 2.21 41.37
CA LEU A 381 15.23 2.13 40.16
C LEU A 381 14.28 3.33 40.08
N ARG A 382 14.17 3.91 38.89
CA ARG A 382 13.38 5.12 38.63
C ARG A 382 12.01 4.77 38.04
N ASN A 383 10.97 5.42 38.54
CA ASN A 383 9.65 5.40 37.94
C ASN A 383 9.63 6.27 36.67
N ASN A 384 9.32 5.67 35.53
CA ASN A 384 9.31 6.30 34.21
C ASN A 384 7.88 6.41 33.60
N TYR A 385 6.80 6.14 34.35
CA TYR A 385 5.42 6.15 33.80
C TYR A 385 5.04 7.47 33.10
N ALA A 386 5.41 8.61 33.70
CA ALA A 386 5.13 9.92 33.11
C ALA A 386 5.88 10.13 31.78
N GLU A 387 7.18 9.82 31.76
CA GLU A 387 8.03 9.92 30.56
C GLU A 387 7.55 8.98 29.44
N ILE A 388 7.14 7.76 29.77
CA ILE A 388 6.57 6.78 28.81
C ILE A 388 5.28 7.34 28.20
N ASN A 389 4.39 7.91 29.01
CA ASN A 389 3.14 8.48 28.53
C ASN A 389 3.35 9.70 27.63
N GLU A 390 4.31 10.57 27.97
CA GLU A 390 4.69 11.69 27.10
C GLU A 390 5.29 11.20 25.78
N LEU A 391 6.23 10.25 25.81
CA LEU A 391 6.79 9.65 24.60
C LEU A 391 5.72 9.03 23.69
N ARG A 392 4.75 8.30 24.27
CA ARG A 392 3.61 7.73 23.52
C ARG A 392 2.76 8.81 22.86
N LYS A 393 2.50 9.93 23.56
CA LYS A 393 1.77 11.08 23.00
C LYS A 393 2.56 11.71 21.84
N THR A 394 3.85 11.97 22.02
CA THR A 394 4.72 12.55 20.98
C THR A 394 4.77 11.66 19.74
N ILE A 395 4.97 10.35 19.91
CA ILE A 395 4.95 9.36 18.82
C ILE A 395 3.61 9.39 18.07
N SER A 396 2.48 9.48 18.78
CA SER A 396 1.15 9.54 18.17
C SER A 396 0.96 10.82 17.35
N THR A 397 1.39 11.97 17.88
CA THR A 397 1.34 13.26 17.18
C THR A 397 2.21 13.26 15.92
N LEU A 398 3.45 12.77 16.03
CA LEU A 398 4.39 12.69 14.91
C LEU A 398 3.86 11.75 13.80
N LYS A 399 3.22 10.63 14.17
CA LYS A 399 2.55 9.74 13.20
C LYS A 399 1.40 10.43 12.45
N LYS A 400 0.61 11.26 13.13
CA LYS A 400 -0.48 12.01 12.49
C LYS A 400 0.08 13.06 11.53
N GLU A 401 1.11 13.79 11.94
CA GLU A 401 1.79 14.77 11.11
C GLU A 401 2.42 14.13 9.86
N LEU A 402 3.10 12.99 10.01
CA LEU A 402 3.65 12.22 8.90
C LEU A 402 2.56 11.82 7.89
N LYS A 403 1.40 11.34 8.35
CA LYS A 403 0.28 11.01 7.44
C LYS A 403 -0.22 12.22 6.67
N LEU A 404 -0.31 13.38 7.31
CA LEU A 404 -0.73 14.62 6.64
C LEU A 404 0.30 15.07 5.60
N LEU A 405 1.60 14.98 5.93
CA LEU A 405 2.68 15.30 5.00
C LEU A 405 2.72 14.33 3.82
N GLN A 406 2.56 13.01 4.05
CA GLN A 406 2.49 12.00 2.99
C GLN A 406 1.31 12.21 2.04
N ALA A 407 0.18 12.71 2.55
CA ALA A 407 -1.01 13.03 1.75
C ALA A 407 -0.94 14.40 1.07
N SER A 408 0.08 15.22 1.36
CA SER A 408 0.21 16.55 0.78
C SER A 408 0.68 16.51 -0.68
N ASP A 409 0.05 17.34 -1.51
CA ASP A 409 0.24 17.33 -2.95
C ASP A 409 1.11 18.49 -3.43
N ASN A 410 2.03 18.16 -4.34
CA ASN A 410 2.70 19.11 -5.19
C ASN A 410 1.76 19.54 -6.32
N LYS A 411 0.91 20.53 -6.04
CA LYS A 411 -0.03 21.10 -7.01
C LYS A 411 0.66 21.51 -8.30
N LYS A 412 1.80 22.23 -8.20
CA LYS A 412 2.57 22.65 -9.38
C LYS A 412 2.97 21.48 -10.27
N LYS A 413 3.45 20.37 -9.70
CA LYS A 413 3.82 19.18 -10.48
C LYS A 413 2.62 18.48 -11.10
N ILE A 414 1.46 18.49 -10.44
CA ILE A 414 0.19 17.98 -11.00
C ILE A 414 -0.29 18.87 -12.15
N ASP A 415 -0.14 20.19 -12.02
CA ASP A 415 -0.50 21.17 -13.04
C ASP A 415 0.45 21.03 -14.25
N ASP A 416 1.76 21.00 -14.03
CA ASP A 416 2.79 20.74 -15.06
C ASP A 416 2.52 19.41 -15.79
N PHE A 417 2.09 18.37 -15.06
CA PHE A 417 1.71 17.07 -15.65
C PHE A 417 0.46 17.19 -16.53
N SER A 418 -0.55 17.94 -16.08
CA SER A 418 -1.75 18.23 -16.88
C SER A 418 -1.41 19.04 -18.13
N GLU A 419 -0.47 19.97 -18.07
CA GLU A 419 0.02 20.72 -19.24
C GLU A 419 0.65 19.79 -20.28
N VAL A 420 1.45 18.80 -19.86
CA VAL A 420 2.03 17.81 -20.78
C VAL A 420 0.93 16.98 -21.44
N ILE A 421 -0.09 16.53 -20.68
CA ILE A 421 -1.23 15.79 -21.24
C ILE A 421 -1.93 16.64 -22.32
N ASN A 422 -2.24 17.90 -22.03
CA ASN A 422 -2.87 18.79 -23.00
C ASN A 422 -1.99 19.03 -24.22
N LYS A 423 -0.68 19.21 -24.03
CA LYS A 423 0.26 19.39 -25.15
C LYS A 423 0.24 18.18 -26.09
N LEU A 424 0.27 16.97 -25.54
CA LEU A 424 0.16 15.73 -26.32
C LEU A 424 -1.18 15.66 -27.03
N TYR A 425 -2.28 15.86 -26.30
CA TYR A 425 -3.63 15.78 -26.86
C TYR A 425 -3.86 16.79 -28.00
N CYS A 426 -3.46 18.05 -27.81
CA CYS A 426 -3.63 19.11 -28.79
C CYS A 426 -2.80 18.91 -30.06
N SER A 427 -1.74 18.09 -30.02
CA SER A 427 -0.95 17.78 -31.21
C SER A 427 -1.76 17.08 -32.31
N ALA A 428 -2.87 16.44 -31.94
CA ALA A 428 -3.75 15.72 -32.85
C ALA A 428 -4.87 16.58 -33.48
N VAL A 429 -4.83 17.92 -33.32
CA VAL A 429 -5.87 18.85 -33.81
C VAL A 429 -6.17 18.73 -35.31
N GLU A 430 -5.14 18.57 -36.14
CA GLU A 430 -5.30 18.45 -37.60
C GLU A 430 -5.76 17.06 -38.04
N THR A 431 -5.62 16.06 -37.17
CA THR A 431 -5.84 14.63 -37.48
C THR A 431 -7.07 14.04 -36.80
N SER A 432 -7.76 14.79 -35.93
CA SER A 432 -8.94 14.34 -35.21
C SER A 432 -10.01 15.44 -35.08
N PRO A 433 -11.23 15.19 -35.59
CA PRO A 433 -12.35 16.12 -35.44
C PRO A 433 -12.74 16.38 -33.97
N PHE A 434 -12.63 15.39 -33.08
CA PHE A 434 -13.01 15.59 -31.67
C PHE A 434 -11.96 16.39 -30.90
N VAL A 435 -10.68 16.28 -31.25
CA VAL A 435 -9.62 17.11 -30.66
C VAL A 435 -9.81 18.56 -31.10
N LYS A 436 -10.09 18.77 -32.38
CA LYS A 436 -10.40 20.09 -32.93
C LYS A 436 -11.61 20.72 -32.25
N PHE A 437 -12.70 19.95 -32.10
CA PHE A 437 -13.87 20.39 -31.37
C PHE A 437 -13.53 20.80 -29.93
N ASP A 438 -12.76 19.99 -29.20
CA ASP A 438 -12.38 20.27 -27.82
C ASP A 438 -11.60 21.59 -27.70
N ILE A 439 -10.62 21.81 -28.58
CA ILE A 439 -9.82 23.04 -28.61
C ILE A 439 -10.69 24.26 -28.92
N GLU A 440 -11.58 24.17 -29.92
CA GLU A 440 -12.50 25.24 -30.29
C GLU A 440 -13.47 25.61 -29.14
N HIS A 441 -13.78 24.66 -28.26
CA HIS A 441 -14.65 24.85 -27.09
C HIS A 441 -13.88 25.10 -25.78
N ASN A 442 -12.57 25.34 -25.85
CA ASN A 442 -11.67 25.52 -24.70
C ASN A 442 -11.74 24.39 -23.66
N ILE A 443 -11.94 23.15 -24.12
CA ILE A 443 -11.94 21.97 -23.26
C ILE A 443 -10.48 21.56 -23.02
N GLN A 444 -10.13 21.38 -21.76
CA GLN A 444 -8.80 20.97 -21.31
C GLN A 444 -8.89 19.65 -20.55
N ILE A 445 -7.79 18.90 -20.50
CA ILE A 445 -7.68 17.67 -19.74
C ILE A 445 -6.91 17.96 -18.46
N LYS A 446 -7.51 17.70 -17.30
CA LYS A 446 -6.89 17.84 -16.00
C LYS A 446 -6.61 16.48 -15.39
N TYR A 447 -5.41 16.28 -14.90
CA TYR A 447 -5.08 15.11 -14.10
C TYR A 447 -5.51 15.32 -12.64
N ILE A 448 -6.25 14.35 -12.11
CA ILE A 448 -6.65 14.31 -10.70
C ILE A 448 -6.02 13.07 -10.08
N LYS A 449 -5.02 13.30 -9.21
CA LYS A 449 -4.30 12.25 -8.49
C LYS A 449 -5.25 11.30 -7.73
N LYS A 450 -6.30 11.84 -7.11
CA LYS A 450 -7.26 11.05 -6.32
C LYS A 450 -8.08 10.13 -7.24
N GLY A 451 -7.80 8.83 -7.16
CA GLY A 451 -8.41 7.82 -8.04
C GLY A 451 -7.86 7.86 -9.46
N ASN A 452 -6.67 8.47 -9.64
CA ASN A 452 -5.90 8.45 -10.88
C ASN A 452 -6.76 8.73 -12.13
N ARG A 453 -7.36 9.94 -12.16
CA ARG A 453 -8.39 10.30 -13.14
C ARG A 453 -7.87 11.32 -14.15
N LEU A 454 -8.32 11.19 -15.40
CA LEU A 454 -8.15 12.17 -16.45
C LEU A 454 -9.52 12.79 -16.73
N GLN A 455 -9.68 14.06 -16.40
CA GLN A 455 -10.98 14.72 -16.47
C GLN A 455 -10.96 15.86 -17.47
N THR A 456 -11.92 15.84 -18.39
CA THR A 456 -12.15 16.95 -19.32
C THR A 456 -12.96 18.04 -18.63
N ILE A 457 -12.36 19.23 -18.58
CA ILE A 457 -12.89 20.41 -17.91
C ILE A 457 -13.07 21.54 -18.92
N LYS A 458 -14.09 22.36 -18.70
CA LYS A 458 -14.27 23.62 -19.41
C LYS A 458 -14.20 24.78 -18.41
N PRO A 459 -13.38 25.82 -18.64
CA PRO A 459 -13.38 27.00 -17.79
C PRO A 459 -14.76 27.68 -17.85
N ALA A 460 -15.41 27.87 -16.70
CA ALA A 460 -16.75 28.48 -16.64
C ALA A 460 -16.72 29.99 -16.93
N ASP A 461 -15.61 30.68 -16.62
CA ASP A 461 -15.30 32.07 -17.00
C ASP A 461 -13.81 32.37 -16.70
N TYR A 462 -13.20 33.36 -17.37
CA TYR A 462 -11.77 33.75 -17.18
C TYR A 462 -11.41 34.25 -15.75
N LYS A 463 -12.33 34.21 -14.78
CA LYS A 463 -12.19 34.81 -13.44
C LYS A 463 -12.64 33.93 -12.26
N SER A 464 -13.06 32.69 -12.48
CA SER A 464 -13.37 31.75 -11.39
C SER A 464 -12.53 30.47 -11.50
N ASP A 465 -12.18 29.88 -10.36
CA ASP A 465 -11.61 28.52 -10.26
C ASP A 465 -12.69 27.43 -10.46
N GLU A 466 -13.86 27.79 -10.99
CA GLU A 466 -14.98 26.88 -11.25
C GLU A 466 -14.87 26.31 -12.67
N TYR A 467 -14.90 24.99 -12.76
CA TYR A 467 -14.82 24.24 -14.00
C TYR A 467 -16.07 23.40 -14.18
N ASP A 468 -16.65 23.44 -15.38
CA ASP A 468 -17.72 22.51 -15.75
C ASP A 468 -17.09 21.16 -16.14
N GLU A 469 -17.54 20.10 -15.49
CA GLU A 469 -17.14 18.73 -15.83
C GLU A 469 -17.85 18.27 -17.11
N ILE A 470 -17.08 17.91 -18.14
CA ILE A 470 -17.63 17.41 -19.40
C ILE A 470 -17.24 15.94 -19.56
N ASN A 471 -17.99 15.03 -18.93
CA ASN A 471 -17.72 13.58 -19.02
C ASN A 471 -18.34 12.89 -20.26
N LYS A 472 -18.77 13.66 -21.28
CA LYS A 472 -19.37 13.09 -22.50
C LYS A 472 -18.31 12.94 -23.59
N GLY A 473 -18.15 11.74 -24.15
CA GLY A 473 -17.19 11.49 -25.22
C GLY A 473 -17.36 10.11 -25.85
N SER A 474 -16.79 9.91 -27.04
CA SER A 474 -16.67 8.59 -27.66
C SER A 474 -15.55 7.79 -27.01
N MET A 475 -15.58 6.45 -27.15
CA MET A 475 -14.49 5.59 -26.70
C MET A 475 -13.14 5.98 -27.32
N ALA A 476 -13.11 6.38 -28.60
CA ALA A 476 -11.93 6.91 -29.28
C ALA A 476 -11.32 8.13 -28.56
N ARG A 477 -12.18 9.10 -28.18
CA ARG A 477 -11.76 10.31 -27.47
C ARG A 477 -11.12 9.96 -26.13
N HIS A 478 -11.78 9.10 -25.35
CA HIS A 478 -11.25 8.68 -24.05
C HIS A 478 -9.96 7.86 -24.18
N THR A 479 -9.87 6.99 -25.18
CA THR A 479 -8.65 6.19 -25.45
C THR A 479 -7.47 7.10 -25.81
N LEU A 480 -7.70 8.16 -26.60
CA LEU A 480 -6.64 9.13 -26.91
C LEU A 480 -6.20 9.92 -25.67
N ILE A 481 -7.15 10.32 -24.81
CA ILE A 481 -6.86 10.99 -23.54
C ILE A 481 -6.04 10.08 -22.62
N GLN A 482 -6.46 8.82 -22.48
CA GLN A 482 -5.76 7.79 -21.72
C GLN A 482 -4.33 7.59 -22.23
N LEU A 483 -4.16 7.45 -23.55
CA LEU A 483 -2.84 7.38 -24.19
C LEU A 483 -1.95 8.56 -23.79
N CYS A 484 -2.47 9.79 -23.83
CA CYS A 484 -1.74 10.97 -23.40
C CYS A 484 -1.34 10.90 -21.91
N GLY A 485 -2.20 10.34 -21.06
CA GLY A 485 -1.90 10.08 -19.64
C GLY A 485 -0.72 9.12 -19.44
N TYR A 486 -0.71 7.97 -20.12
CA TYR A 486 0.41 7.02 -20.07
C TYR A 486 1.72 7.65 -20.53
N LEU A 487 1.70 8.31 -21.69
CA LEU A 487 2.88 8.96 -22.25
C LEU A 487 3.39 10.08 -21.35
N SER A 488 2.49 10.83 -20.69
CA SER A 488 2.89 11.86 -19.73
C SER A 488 3.60 11.28 -18.51
N PHE A 489 3.16 10.11 -18.01
CA PHE A 489 3.86 9.40 -16.93
C PHE A 489 5.24 8.93 -17.38
N LEU A 490 5.35 8.30 -18.55
CA LEU A 490 6.62 7.84 -19.07
C LEU A 490 7.61 9.00 -19.31
N TYR A 491 7.14 10.13 -19.82
CA TYR A 491 7.93 11.36 -19.92
C TYR A 491 8.37 11.88 -18.56
N LEU A 492 7.48 11.91 -17.57
CA LEU A 492 7.81 12.32 -16.21
C LEU A 492 8.92 11.45 -15.60
N PHE A 493 8.81 10.13 -15.74
CA PHE A 493 9.78 9.19 -15.22
C PHE A 493 11.14 9.31 -15.92
N GLN A 494 11.13 9.50 -17.24
CA GLN A 494 12.35 9.72 -18.02
C GLN A 494 13.03 11.05 -17.68
N LYS A 495 12.27 12.11 -17.39
CA LYS A 495 12.82 13.41 -16.99
C LYS A 495 13.43 13.39 -15.58
N GLU A 496 12.84 12.65 -14.65
CA GLU A 496 13.28 12.65 -13.26
C GLU A 496 14.36 11.61 -12.94
N GLU A 497 14.42 10.50 -13.68
CA GLU A 497 15.42 9.42 -13.52
C GLU A 497 15.55 8.85 -12.09
N LYS A 498 14.48 8.95 -11.28
CA LYS A 498 14.44 8.50 -9.87
C LYS A 498 13.67 7.22 -9.63
N TYR A 499 12.87 6.80 -10.61
CA TYR A 499 11.92 5.71 -10.46
C TYR A 499 12.43 4.46 -11.17
N PRO A 500 12.22 3.26 -10.60
CA PRO A 500 12.63 2.01 -11.23
C PRO A 500 11.66 1.64 -12.36
N VAL A 501 11.64 2.40 -13.46
CA VAL A 501 10.71 2.20 -14.58
C VAL A 501 11.48 1.67 -15.78
N VAL A 502 10.93 0.64 -16.42
CA VAL A 502 11.45 0.18 -17.72
C VAL A 502 11.07 1.23 -18.78
N PRO A 503 12.00 1.81 -19.56
CA PRO A 503 11.67 2.80 -20.59
C PRO A 503 11.00 2.19 -21.84
N LEU A 504 9.87 1.50 -21.63
CA LEU A 504 9.13 0.73 -22.62
C LEU A 504 7.64 1.06 -22.52
N PHE A 505 6.93 1.11 -23.64
CA PHE A 505 5.47 1.12 -23.64
C PHE A 505 4.94 0.06 -24.60
N VAL A 506 4.10 -0.83 -24.10
CA VAL A 506 3.54 -1.96 -24.85
C VAL A 506 2.04 -1.78 -24.93
N ILE A 507 1.49 -1.83 -26.14
CA ILE A 507 0.08 -1.51 -26.41
C ILE A 507 -0.54 -2.60 -27.26
N ASP A 508 -1.70 -3.10 -26.86
CA ASP A 508 -2.48 -4.07 -27.63
C ASP A 508 -3.73 -3.42 -28.23
N HIS A 509 -3.86 -3.52 -29.55
CA HIS A 509 -5.03 -3.18 -30.38
C HIS A 509 -5.62 -1.77 -30.15
N ILE A 510 -4.79 -0.73 -30.23
CA ILE A 510 -5.21 0.66 -29.98
C ILE A 510 -6.11 1.25 -31.06
N SER A 511 -6.08 0.72 -32.28
CA SER A 511 -6.89 1.24 -33.39
C SER A 511 -8.39 1.01 -33.24
N LYS A 512 -8.80 -0.04 -32.50
CA LYS A 512 -10.17 -0.55 -32.46
C LYS A 512 -11.24 0.50 -32.13
N PRO A 513 -11.03 1.42 -31.17
CA PRO A 513 -12.03 2.44 -30.86
C PRO A 513 -12.13 3.55 -31.92
N PHE A 514 -11.13 3.69 -32.79
CA PHE A 514 -10.97 4.81 -33.72
C PHE A 514 -11.61 4.52 -35.08
N SER A 515 -12.20 5.57 -35.67
CA SER A 515 -12.62 5.55 -37.07
C SER A 515 -11.49 6.03 -37.98
N LYS A 516 -11.61 5.78 -39.28
CA LYS A 516 -10.62 6.24 -40.29
C LYS A 516 -10.36 7.75 -40.25
N ASP A 517 -11.34 8.54 -39.81
CA ASP A 517 -11.26 10.00 -39.76
C ASP A 517 -10.45 10.52 -38.56
N ASN A 518 -10.15 9.67 -37.57
CA ASN A 518 -9.45 10.08 -36.35
C ASN A 518 -8.31 9.13 -35.90
N SER A 519 -8.11 7.99 -36.54
CA SER A 519 -7.04 7.04 -36.22
C SER A 519 -5.64 7.65 -36.31
N LYS A 520 -5.43 8.60 -37.23
CA LYS A 520 -4.17 9.34 -37.39
C LYS A 520 -3.78 10.19 -36.17
N ALA A 521 -4.71 10.43 -35.25
CA ALA A 521 -4.43 11.10 -33.99
C ALA A 521 -3.38 10.37 -33.15
N ILE A 522 -3.36 9.03 -33.23
CA ILE A 522 -2.41 8.20 -32.47
C ILE A 522 -0.98 8.55 -32.90
N GLY A 523 -0.69 8.54 -34.20
CA GLY A 523 0.60 8.93 -34.76
C GLY A 523 0.99 10.37 -34.42
N ALA A 524 0.04 11.32 -34.48
CA ALA A 524 0.29 12.71 -34.11
C ALA A 524 0.76 12.85 -32.64
N VAL A 525 0.09 12.15 -31.71
CA VAL A 525 0.45 12.12 -30.28
C VAL A 525 1.83 11.53 -30.06
N PHE A 526 2.16 10.40 -30.70
CA PHE A 526 3.48 9.79 -30.57
C PHE A 526 4.59 10.67 -31.15
N ASN A 527 4.35 11.31 -32.30
CA ASN A 527 5.30 12.23 -32.90
C ASN A 527 5.61 13.40 -31.96
N GLU A 528 4.62 13.96 -31.28
CA GLU A 528 4.86 15.01 -30.28
C GLU A 528 5.56 14.47 -29.02
N PHE A 529 5.19 13.27 -28.56
CA PHE A 529 5.86 12.62 -27.44
C PHE A 529 7.35 12.38 -27.68
N PHE A 530 7.73 11.90 -28.87
CA PHE A 530 9.13 11.68 -29.21
C PHE A 530 9.92 12.97 -29.43
N LYS A 531 9.27 14.08 -29.82
CA LYS A 531 9.93 15.41 -29.76
C LYS A 531 10.24 15.84 -28.33
N LEU A 532 9.41 15.45 -27.35
CA LEU A 532 9.62 15.78 -25.94
C LEU A 532 10.73 14.95 -25.30
N CYS A 533 10.72 13.62 -25.50
CA CYS A 533 11.60 12.69 -24.78
C CYS A 533 12.75 12.12 -25.62
N GLY A 534 12.67 12.16 -26.96
CA GLY A 534 13.62 11.54 -27.89
C GLY A 534 13.37 10.03 -28.11
N GLU A 535 13.35 9.60 -29.38
CA GLU A 535 13.08 8.21 -29.81
C GLU A 535 14.02 7.15 -29.24
N LYS A 536 15.21 7.57 -28.80
CA LYS A 536 16.23 6.71 -28.21
C LYS A 536 16.00 6.40 -26.74
N ASN A 537 15.14 7.16 -26.07
CA ASN A 537 15.01 7.08 -24.61
C ASN A 537 13.88 6.19 -24.14
N ILE A 538 12.84 6.03 -24.95
CA ILE A 538 11.68 5.19 -24.67
C ILE A 538 11.34 4.41 -25.93
N GLN A 539 11.19 3.09 -25.81
CA GLN A 539 10.78 2.24 -26.92
C GLN A 539 9.28 1.94 -26.83
N VAL A 540 8.60 1.88 -27.97
CA VAL A 540 7.18 1.53 -28.05
C VAL A 540 7.04 0.25 -28.86
N ILE A 541 6.27 -0.70 -28.34
CA ILE A 541 5.86 -1.91 -29.04
C ILE A 541 4.34 -1.85 -29.15
N MET A 542 3.82 -1.88 -30.37
CA MET A 542 2.40 -1.78 -30.64
C MET A 542 1.93 -2.97 -31.46
N PHE A 543 0.84 -3.60 -31.04
CA PHE A 543 0.20 -4.70 -31.75
C PHE A 543 -1.14 -4.25 -32.32
N ASP A 544 -1.40 -4.50 -33.59
CA ASP A 544 -2.64 -4.06 -34.23
C ASP A 544 -3.01 -4.92 -35.46
N ASP A 545 -4.22 -4.77 -36.00
CA ASP A 545 -4.64 -5.39 -37.28
C ASP A 545 -4.63 -4.41 -38.47
N CYS A 546 -4.68 -3.10 -38.24
CA CYS A 546 -4.64 -2.11 -39.31
C CYS A 546 -3.21 -1.83 -39.81
N GLU A 547 -3.09 -1.09 -40.91
CA GLU A 547 -1.78 -0.66 -41.42
C GLU A 547 -1.20 0.44 -40.54
N ALA A 548 0.11 0.44 -40.31
CA ALA A 548 0.78 1.50 -39.53
C ALA A 548 0.46 2.92 -40.07
N GLY A 549 0.37 3.07 -41.39
CA GLY A 549 0.02 4.33 -42.05
C GLY A 549 -1.40 4.83 -41.74
N ASP A 550 -2.35 3.93 -41.45
CA ASP A 550 -3.72 4.30 -41.08
C ASP A 550 -3.76 4.98 -39.70
N LEU A 551 -2.78 4.68 -38.84
CA LEU A 551 -2.59 5.32 -37.53
C LEU A 551 -1.73 6.58 -37.60
N GLY A 552 -1.26 6.96 -38.79
CA GLY A 552 -0.43 8.16 -38.98
C GLY A 552 1.05 7.94 -38.65
N PHE A 553 1.52 6.69 -38.66
CA PHE A 553 2.95 6.40 -38.51
C PHE A 553 3.65 6.37 -39.87
N GLU A 554 4.81 7.03 -39.94
CA GLU A 554 5.67 7.08 -41.13
C GLU A 554 7.09 6.65 -40.74
N ASN A 555 7.76 5.88 -41.61
CA ASN A 555 9.15 5.44 -41.42
C ASN A 555 9.43 4.66 -40.12
N ILE A 556 8.45 3.89 -39.64
CA ILE A 556 8.62 3.02 -38.46
C ILE A 556 8.97 1.59 -38.85
N LYS A 557 9.46 0.80 -37.89
CA LYS A 557 9.67 -0.63 -38.11
C LYS A 557 8.33 -1.36 -38.02
N GLU A 558 7.91 -1.95 -39.13
CA GLU A 558 6.72 -2.79 -39.21
C GLU A 558 7.11 -4.26 -39.40
N ILE A 559 6.46 -5.15 -38.64
CA ILE A 559 6.69 -6.60 -38.66
C ILE A 559 5.33 -7.29 -38.78
N ASN A 560 5.10 -8.06 -39.85
CA ASN A 560 3.90 -8.90 -39.90
C ASN A 560 4.10 -10.16 -39.05
N LEU A 561 3.11 -10.47 -38.22
CA LEU A 561 3.11 -11.67 -37.40
C LEU A 561 2.82 -12.93 -38.21
N ALA A 562 2.12 -12.81 -39.34
CA ALA A 562 1.89 -13.90 -40.27
C ALA A 562 2.45 -13.55 -41.66
N GLU A 563 3.40 -14.33 -42.13
CA GLU A 563 4.01 -14.27 -43.47
C GLU A 563 4.22 -15.71 -43.95
N GLY A 564 4.39 -15.99 -45.24
CA GLY A 564 4.22 -17.34 -45.82
C GLY A 564 4.86 -18.56 -45.11
N SER A 565 5.90 -18.39 -44.28
CA SER A 565 6.53 -19.44 -43.46
C SER A 565 6.20 -19.40 -41.95
N LYS A 566 5.37 -18.46 -41.51
CA LYS A 566 5.07 -18.12 -40.12
C LYS A 566 3.58 -17.82 -39.95
N THR A 567 2.93 -18.52 -39.03
CA THR A 567 1.48 -18.46 -38.81
C THR A 567 1.06 -17.44 -37.75
N GLY A 568 1.99 -16.96 -36.92
CA GLY A 568 1.74 -16.00 -35.86
C GLY A 568 2.97 -15.71 -35.01
N PHE A 569 2.76 -15.14 -33.81
CA PHE A 569 3.81 -14.75 -32.88
C PHE A 569 4.81 -15.89 -32.59
N ASN A 570 4.33 -17.09 -32.22
CA ASN A 570 5.20 -18.24 -32.10
C ASN A 570 5.25 -18.98 -33.45
N PRO A 571 6.38 -18.92 -34.19
CA PRO A 571 6.50 -19.57 -35.51
C PRO A 571 6.50 -21.11 -35.42
N PHE A 572 6.72 -21.68 -34.24
CA PHE A 572 6.72 -23.13 -34.01
C PHE A 572 5.32 -23.67 -33.72
N TYR A 573 4.34 -22.78 -33.55
CA TYR A 573 2.96 -23.15 -33.28
C TYR A 573 2.20 -23.40 -34.60
N PHE A 574 1.85 -24.66 -34.83
CA PHE A 574 1.00 -25.07 -35.94
C PHE A 574 -0.36 -25.50 -35.41
N VAL A 575 -1.41 -24.80 -35.84
CA VAL A 575 -2.80 -25.24 -35.62
C VAL A 575 -3.02 -26.42 -36.56
N ASN A 576 -3.14 -27.63 -36.02
CA ASN A 576 -3.57 -28.80 -36.79
C ASN A 576 -5.03 -28.68 -37.24
#